data_AF-A0A915BPP8-F1
#
_entry.id   AF-A0A915BPP8-F1
#
_cell.length_a   1.000
_cell.length_b   1.000
_cell.length_c   1.000
_cell.angle_alpha   90.00
_cell.angle_beta   90.00
_cell.angle_gamma   90.00
#
_symmetry.space_group_name_H-M   'P 1'
#
loop_
_entity.id
_entity.type
_entity.pdbx_description
1 polymer ?
#
loop_
_entity_poly.entity_id
_entity_poly.type
_entity_poly.pdbx_seq_one_letter_code
_entity_poly.pdbx_strand_id
1 'polypeptide(L)'
;PPLAASPPVVAPPVVVVAPPVVDTPPAAPAPEATVEPPVMITKARPCTRRRDGLFALGCSKRYLICTDGRPAYNSCTDGFAFDEPRRTCMPKRQVRRCWRPTLGEVGEAY
;
A
#
# COMPACT_ATOMS: atom_id res chain seq x y z
N PRO A 1 44.14 -27.59 12.27
CA PRO A 1 43.40 -26.35 11.96
C PRO A 1 42.09 -26.27 12.78
N PRO A 2 41.89 -25.26 13.63
CA PRO A 2 40.70 -25.18 14.45
C PRO A 2 39.49 -24.78 13.60
N LEU A 3 38.40 -25.53 13.77
CA LEU A 3 37.08 -25.25 13.21
C LEU A 3 36.63 -23.87 13.70
N ALA A 4 36.40 -22.94 12.76
CA ALA A 4 35.85 -21.63 13.05
C ALA A 4 34.45 -21.79 13.66
N ALA A 5 34.34 -21.62 14.97
CA ALA A 5 33.07 -21.56 15.66
C ALA A 5 32.40 -20.22 15.31
N SER A 6 31.28 -20.27 14.60
CA SER A 6 30.46 -19.08 14.34
C SER A 6 29.95 -18.50 15.66
N PRO A 7 30.03 -17.17 15.88
CA PRO A 7 29.51 -16.55 17.10
C PRO A 7 27.98 -16.66 17.14
N PRO A 8 27.36 -16.76 18.34
CA PRO A 8 25.91 -16.78 18.47
C PRO A 8 25.34 -15.41 18.05
N VAL A 9 24.37 -15.42 17.12
CA VAL A 9 23.60 -14.23 16.74
C VAL A 9 22.71 -13.86 17.92
N VAL A 10 23.21 -12.96 18.78
CA VAL A 10 22.41 -12.36 19.84
C VAL A 10 21.44 -11.39 19.18
N ALA A 11 20.18 -11.81 19.04
CA ALA A 11 19.11 -10.92 18.62
C ALA A 11 18.91 -9.83 19.69
N PRO A 12 18.83 -8.54 19.31
CA PRO A 12 18.54 -7.47 20.26
C PRO A 12 17.13 -7.64 20.84
N PRO A 13 16.88 -7.24 22.10
CA PRO A 13 15.56 -7.31 22.69
C PRO A 13 14.60 -6.41 21.90
N VAL A 14 13.53 -6.99 21.37
CA VAL A 14 12.44 -6.26 20.72
C VAL A 14 11.72 -5.46 21.80
N VAL A 15 12.02 -4.17 21.89
CA VAL A 15 11.31 -3.26 22.80
C VAL A 15 9.92 -3.02 22.24
N VAL A 16 8.92 -3.73 22.76
CA VAL A 16 7.51 -3.49 22.44
C VAL A 16 7.08 -2.24 23.19
N VAL A 17 7.22 -1.07 22.54
CA VAL A 17 6.65 0.17 23.03
C VAL A 17 5.15 0.13 22.73
N ALA A 18 4.34 -0.03 23.77
CA ALA A 18 2.88 0.08 23.64
C ALA A 18 2.51 1.48 23.11
N PRO A 19 1.56 1.61 22.17
CA PRO A 19 1.12 2.92 21.71
C PRO A 19 0.40 3.67 22.85
N PRO A 20 0.56 5.00 22.95
CA PRO A 20 -0.22 5.78 23.91
C PRO A 20 -1.71 5.67 23.56
N VAL A 21 -2.52 5.33 24.56
CA VAL A 21 -3.98 5.32 24.46
C VAL A 21 -4.41 6.78 24.34
N VAL A 22 -4.66 7.23 23.11
CA VAL A 22 -5.16 8.58 22.84
C VAL A 22 -6.65 8.57 23.15
N ASP A 23 -6.97 9.11 24.33
CA ASP A 23 -8.30 9.56 24.72
C ASP A 23 -8.80 10.62 23.72
N THR A 24 -9.98 10.42 23.13
CA THR A 24 -10.62 11.49 22.34
C THR A 24 -12.16 11.38 22.42
N PRO A 25 -12.85 12.53 22.44
CA PRO A 25 -14.05 12.86 23.23
C PRO A 25 -15.39 12.47 22.58
N PRO A 26 -16.54 12.63 23.30
CA PRO A 26 -17.84 12.24 22.78
C PRO A 26 -18.42 13.21 21.74
N ALA A 27 -19.04 12.60 20.73
CA ALA A 27 -20.15 13.05 19.88
C ALA A 27 -20.08 14.43 19.20
N ALA A 28 -19.94 14.41 17.87
CA ALA A 28 -20.50 15.43 16.99
C ALA A 28 -21.75 14.87 16.27
N PRO A 29 -22.84 15.64 16.13
CA PRO A 29 -24.08 15.19 15.51
C PRO A 29 -23.94 14.95 14.01
N ALA A 30 -24.75 13.99 13.51
CA ALA A 30 -24.75 13.49 12.14
C ALA A 30 -24.94 14.60 11.09
N PRO A 31 -24.26 14.52 9.93
CA PRO A 31 -24.52 15.43 8.83
C PRO A 31 -25.88 15.14 8.19
N GLU A 32 -26.68 16.19 8.08
CA GLU A 32 -27.96 16.23 7.38
C GLU A 32 -27.74 15.94 5.89
N ALA A 33 -28.56 15.06 5.33
CA ALA A 33 -28.36 14.45 4.03
C ALA A 33 -28.85 15.35 2.88
N THR A 34 -27.92 15.97 2.17
CA THR A 34 -28.13 16.40 0.77
C THR A 34 -28.11 15.13 -0.09
N VAL A 35 -29.28 14.73 -0.58
CA VAL A 35 -29.43 13.60 -1.51
C VAL A 35 -29.00 14.04 -2.91
N GLU A 36 -27.70 13.92 -3.20
CA GLU A 36 -27.26 13.70 -4.57
C GLU A 36 -27.57 12.24 -4.96
N PRO A 37 -28.00 11.95 -6.19
CA PRO A 37 -28.19 10.57 -6.62
C PRO A 37 -26.86 9.83 -6.40
N PRO A 38 -26.83 8.72 -5.64
CA PRO A 38 -25.62 7.94 -5.51
C PRO A 38 -25.32 7.43 -6.91
N VAL A 39 -24.35 8.05 -7.59
CA VAL A 39 -23.67 7.41 -8.70
C VAL A 39 -23.27 6.06 -8.12
N MET A 40 -23.88 4.99 -8.61
CA MET A 40 -23.58 3.63 -8.18
C MET A 40 -22.21 3.29 -8.74
N ILE A 41 -21.19 3.99 -8.23
CA ILE A 41 -19.82 3.53 -8.18
C ILE A 41 -19.93 2.31 -7.29
N THR A 42 -20.24 1.17 -7.91
CA THR A 42 -20.05 -0.13 -7.30
C THR A 42 -18.64 -0.05 -6.72
N LYS A 43 -18.53 0.08 -5.39
CA LYS A 43 -17.23 0.17 -4.72
C LYS A 43 -16.54 -1.12 -5.10
N ALA A 44 -15.68 -1.05 -6.12
CA ALA A 44 -15.03 -2.21 -6.68
C ALA A 44 -14.27 -2.82 -5.52
N ARG A 45 -14.75 -3.94 -4.99
CA ARG A 45 -14.13 -4.58 -3.83
C ARG A 45 -12.85 -5.23 -4.36
N PRO A 46 -11.69 -4.59 -4.21
CA PRO A 46 -10.55 -4.99 -4.99
C PRO A 46 -10.01 -6.34 -4.50
N CYS A 47 -10.29 -6.71 -3.26
CA CYS A 47 -9.86 -7.97 -2.65
C CYS A 47 -10.87 -9.12 -2.75
N THR A 48 -12.13 -8.90 -3.13
CA THR A 48 -13.16 -9.96 -3.10
C THR A 48 -12.95 -11.08 -4.13
N ARG A 49 -12.20 -10.80 -5.21
CA ARG A 49 -11.83 -11.81 -6.22
C ARG A 49 -10.32 -12.09 -6.28
N ARG A 50 -9.54 -11.61 -5.31
CA ARG A 50 -8.08 -11.72 -5.30
C ARG A 50 -7.62 -12.48 -4.06
N ARG A 51 -6.54 -13.25 -4.21
CA ARG A 51 -5.84 -13.89 -3.09
C ARG A 51 -5.21 -12.83 -2.20
N ASP A 52 -4.98 -13.20 -0.94
CA ASP A 52 -4.22 -12.39 -0.01
C ASP A 52 -2.84 -12.06 -0.57
N GLY A 53 -2.45 -10.80 -0.44
CA GLY A 53 -1.23 -10.32 -1.07
C GLY A 53 -1.23 -8.82 -1.32
N LEU A 54 -0.12 -8.35 -1.91
CA LEU A 54 0.10 -6.96 -2.22
C LEU A 54 0.00 -6.74 -3.72
N PHE A 55 -0.67 -5.66 -4.10
CA PHE A 55 -1.02 -5.36 -5.48
C PHE A 55 -0.66 -3.92 -5.81
N ALA A 56 -0.05 -3.72 -6.98
CA ALA A 56 0.31 -2.39 -7.46
C ALA A 56 -0.91 -1.66 -8.02
N LEU A 57 -1.09 -0.40 -7.63
CA LEU A 57 -2.10 0.50 -8.20
C LEU A 57 -1.50 1.33 -9.34
N GLY A 58 -0.93 0.64 -10.33
CA GLY A 58 -0.21 1.28 -11.44
C GLY A 58 1.16 1.85 -11.05
N CYS A 59 1.63 2.89 -11.74
CA CYS A 59 2.84 3.63 -11.38
C CYS A 59 2.58 4.63 -10.23
N SER A 60 2.03 4.12 -9.14
CA SER A 60 1.75 4.94 -7.96
C SER A 60 2.63 4.52 -6.80
N LYS A 61 2.90 5.47 -5.90
CA LYS A 61 3.44 5.15 -4.58
C LYS A 61 2.43 4.37 -3.75
N ARG A 62 1.13 4.52 -4.04
CA ARG A 62 0.06 3.76 -3.39
C ARG A 62 -0.02 2.34 -3.91
N TYR A 63 -0.23 1.41 -2.99
CA TYR A 63 -0.48 0.01 -3.26
C TYR A 63 -1.59 -0.53 -2.37
N LEU A 64 -2.16 -1.65 -2.80
CA LEU A 64 -3.25 -2.32 -2.11
C LEU A 64 -2.70 -3.60 -1.45
N ILE A 65 -3.09 -3.83 -0.22
CA ILE A 65 -2.90 -5.06 0.53
C ILE A 65 -4.27 -5.71 0.68
N CYS A 66 -4.36 -6.99 0.35
CA CYS A 66 -5.53 -7.81 0.64
C CYS A 66 -5.20 -8.80 1.73
N THR A 67 -6.02 -8.84 2.77
CA THR A 67 -5.93 -9.79 3.89
C THR A 67 -7.34 -10.20 4.29
N ASP A 68 -7.67 -11.49 4.21
CA ASP A 68 -9.00 -12.06 4.48
C ASP A 68 -10.12 -11.34 3.71
N GLY A 69 -9.85 -10.99 2.45
CA GLY A 69 -10.78 -10.25 1.60
C GLY A 69 -10.97 -8.78 1.99
N ARG A 70 -10.21 -8.26 2.98
CA ARG A 70 -10.23 -6.86 3.39
C ARG A 70 -9.14 -6.07 2.66
N PRO A 71 -9.51 -4.97 1.98
CA PRO A 71 -8.54 -4.08 1.36
C PRO A 71 -7.93 -3.12 2.39
N ALA A 72 -6.60 -3.03 2.41
CA ALA A 72 -5.84 -2.00 3.10
C ALA A 72 -4.96 -1.26 2.08
N TYR A 73 -4.88 0.05 2.18
CA TYR A 73 -4.05 0.86 1.28
C TYR A 73 -2.82 1.34 2.02
N ASN A 74 -1.65 1.15 1.42
CA ASN A 74 -0.41 1.70 1.91
C ASN A 74 0.30 2.50 0.82
N SER A 75 1.27 3.31 1.22
CA SER A 75 2.05 4.14 0.31
C SER A 75 3.54 3.97 0.55
N CYS A 76 4.30 3.93 -0.53
CA CYS A 76 5.75 4.06 -0.51
C CYS A 76 6.18 5.50 -0.27
N THR A 77 7.45 5.68 0.10
CA THR A 77 8.14 6.99 0.14
C THR A 77 8.09 7.69 -1.23
N ASP A 78 8.18 9.01 -1.23
CA ASP A 78 8.23 9.79 -2.46
C ASP A 78 9.40 9.38 -3.36
N GLY A 79 9.14 9.31 -4.67
CA GLY A 79 10.08 8.77 -5.67
C GLY A 79 10.04 7.24 -5.87
N PHE A 80 9.34 6.50 -5.00
CA PHE A 80 9.17 5.05 -5.11
C PHE A 80 7.77 4.68 -5.60
N ALA A 81 7.68 3.55 -6.28
CA ALA A 81 6.43 2.91 -6.68
C ALA A 81 6.45 1.44 -6.26
N PHE A 82 5.27 0.89 -6.00
CA PHE A 82 5.16 -0.49 -5.57
C PHE A 82 5.36 -1.44 -6.75
N ASP A 83 6.35 -2.32 -6.64
CA ASP A 83 6.63 -3.37 -7.61
C ASP A 83 5.92 -4.66 -7.17
N GLU A 84 4.79 -4.97 -7.82
CA GLU A 84 4.00 -6.18 -7.56
C GLU A 84 4.79 -7.51 -7.62
N PRO A 85 5.72 -7.76 -8.58
CA PRO A 85 6.45 -9.02 -8.62
C PRO A 85 7.45 -9.16 -7.48
N ARG A 86 8.06 -8.06 -7.01
CA ARG A 86 8.96 -8.06 -5.83
C ARG A 86 8.25 -7.81 -4.52
N ARG A 87 6.96 -7.47 -4.57
CA ARG A 87 6.12 -7.04 -3.46
C ARG A 87 6.78 -5.98 -2.57
N THR A 88 7.52 -5.05 -3.18
CA THR A 88 8.31 -4.05 -2.46
C THR A 88 8.29 -2.69 -3.16
N CYS A 89 8.60 -1.64 -2.39
CA CYS A 89 8.74 -0.29 -2.92
C CYS A 89 10.07 -0.16 -3.66
N MET A 90 10.01 0.05 -4.96
CA MET A 90 11.19 0.22 -5.81
C MET A 90 11.20 1.62 -6.42
N PRO A 91 12.37 2.15 -6.80
CA PRO A 91 12.44 3.41 -7.52
C PRO A 91 11.57 3.34 -8.77
N LYS A 92 10.79 4.39 -9.07
CA LYS A 92 9.89 4.41 -10.25
C LYS A 92 10.58 3.96 -11.55
N ARG A 93 11.86 4.31 -11.72
CA ARG A 93 12.69 3.92 -12.88
C ARG A 93 12.88 2.41 -13.04
N GLN A 94 12.78 1.64 -11.96
CA GLN A 94 12.96 0.19 -11.95
C GLN A 94 11.64 -0.59 -12.01
N VAL A 95 10.51 0.09 -11.81
CA VAL A 95 9.17 -0.54 -11.80
C VAL A 95 8.67 -0.69 -13.23
N ARG A 96 8.44 -1.95 -13.66
CA ARG A 96 7.89 -2.26 -14.99
C ARG A 96 6.45 -1.79 -15.21
N ARG A 97 5.77 -1.20 -14.23
CA ARG A 97 4.49 -0.49 -14.47
C ARG A 97 4.67 1.01 -14.70
N CYS A 98 5.86 1.55 -14.44
CA CYS A 98 6.18 2.97 -14.57
C CYS A 98 6.81 3.37 -15.90
N TRP A 99 7.38 2.43 -16.65
CA TRP A 99 7.91 2.69 -18.00
C TRP A 99 6.82 2.82 -19.06
N ARG A 100 5.54 2.59 -18.71
CA ARG A 100 4.45 2.86 -19.64
C ARG A 100 4.27 4.38 -19.68
N PRO A 101 4.58 5.07 -20.80
CA PRO A 101 4.02 6.40 -21.01
C PRO A 101 2.51 6.24 -20.88
N THR A 102 1.89 7.09 -20.10
CA THR A 102 0.45 7.08 -19.87
C THR A 102 -0.25 7.05 -21.22
N LEU A 103 -0.82 5.89 -21.58
CA LEU A 103 -1.70 5.73 -22.73
C LEU A 103 -3.04 6.38 -22.36
N GLY A 104 -2.99 7.70 -22.22
CA GLY A 104 -4.05 8.57 -21.73
C GLY A 104 -4.04 9.93 -22.40
N GLU A 105 -2.98 10.31 -23.11
CA GLU A 105 -2.98 11.45 -24.03
C GLU A 105 -2.09 11.09 -25.23
N VAL A 106 -2.72 10.84 -26.37
CA VAL A 106 -2.04 10.98 -27.66
C VAL A 106 -1.92 12.48 -27.87
N GLY A 107 -0.84 13.07 -27.39
CA GLY A 107 -0.48 14.46 -27.62
C GLY A 107 0.93 14.47 -28.17
N GLU A 108 1.02 14.72 -29.48
CA GLU A 108 2.21 14.86 -30.31
C GLU A 108 3.54 15.08 -29.58
N ALA A 109 4.48 14.16 -29.79
CA ALA A 109 5.89 14.49 -29.78
C ALA A 109 6.24 14.99 -31.18
N TYR A 110 6.65 16.26 -31.25
CA TYR A 110 7.20 16.96 -32.42
C TYR A 110 8.45 16.26 -32.96
#